data_AF-A0A3C2AR70-F1
#
_entry.id   AF-A0A3C2AR70-F1
#
_cell.length_a   1.000
_cell.length_b   1.000
_cell.length_c   1.000
_cell.angle_alpha   90.00
_cell.angle_beta   90.00
_cell.angle_gamma   90.00
#
_symmetry.space_group_name_H-M   'P 1'
#
loop_
_entity.id
_entity.type
_entity.pdbx_description
1 polymer ?
#
loop_
_entity_poly.entity_id
_entity_poly.type
_entity_poly.pdbx_seq_one_letter_code
_entity_poly.pdbx_strand_id
1 'polypeptide(L)' 'GTEMLNAQREFVFHKGPVFANIVLADEINRTPPKTQAALLEAMQERKVSTAGKTMNLPHPFFVLATQ' A
#
# COMPACT_ATOMS: atom_id res chain seq x y z
N GLY A 1 -4.82 -0.62 -1.54
CA GLY A 1 -5.90 0.27 -2.02
C GLY A 1 -6.94 -0.58 -2.71
N THR A 2 -8.05 0.01 -3.11
CA THR A 2 -9.16 -0.69 -3.77
C THR A 2 -9.56 0.07 -5.02
N GLU A 3 -9.92 -0.66 -6.07
CA GLU A 3 -10.58 -0.06 -7.23
C GLU A 3 -12.08 0.01 -6.94
N MET A 4 -12.66 1.20 -7.08
CA MET A 4 -14.09 1.42 -6.89
C MET A 4 -14.69 2.03 -8.16
N LEU A 5 -15.89 1.57 -8.52
CA LEU A 5 -16.63 2.10 -9.65
C LEU A 5 -17.31 3.42 -9.25
N ASN A 6 -17.01 4.52 -9.93
CA ASN A 6 -17.64 5.82 -9.68
C ASN A 6 -18.98 5.97 -10.42
N ALA A 7 -19.68 7.10 -10.20
CA ALA A 7 -20.97 7.40 -10.84
C ALA A 7 -20.88 7.51 -12.38
N GLN A 8 -19.69 7.82 -12.90
CA GLN A 8 -19.38 7.92 -14.32
C GLN A 8 -19.02 6.56 -14.97
N ARG A 9 -19.14 5.44 -14.22
CA ARG A 9 -18.75 4.08 -14.64
C ARG A 9 -17.25 3.91 -14.92
N GLU A 10 -16.41 4.67 -14.22
CA GLU A 10 -14.96 4.53 -14.28
C GLU A 10 -14.43 3.85 -13.02
N PHE A 11 -13.43 2.98 -13.17
CA PHE A 11 -12.70 2.42 -12.03
C PHE A 11 -11.69 3.44 -11.51
N VAL A 12 -11.90 3.89 -10.28
CA VAL A 12 -11.03 4.83 -9.57
C VAL A 12 -10.27 4.09 -8.49
N PHE A 13 -8.95 4.24 -8.48
CA PHE A 13 -8.13 3.67 -7.42
C PHE A 13 -8.18 4.55 -6.17
N HIS A 14 -8.62 3.96 -5.07
CA HIS A 14 -8.56 4.56 -3.76
C HIS A 14 -7.28 4.12 -3.04
N LYS A 15 -6.43 5.12 -2.77
CA LYS A 15 -5.17 4.94 -2.05
C LYS A 15 -5.43 4.37 -0.66
N GLY A 16 -4.74 3.29 -0.33
CA GLY A 16 -4.83 2.65 0.99
C GLY A 16 -3.84 3.23 2.00
N PRO A 17 -3.77 2.65 3.21
CA PRO A 17 -2.93 3.14 4.30
C PRO A 17 -1.45 3.28 3.97
N VAL A 18 -0.93 2.44 3.07
CA VAL A 18 0.48 2.46 2.63
C VAL A 18 0.90 3.77 1.94
N PHE A 19 -0.06 4.61 1.51
CA PHE A 19 0.23 5.90 0.88
C PHE A 19 0.40 7.06 1.88
N ALA A 20 0.54 6.77 3.18
CA ALA A 20 0.90 7.75 4.21
C ALA A 20 2.42 7.87 4.39
N ASN A 21 2.91 9.01 4.89
CA ASN A 21 4.34 9.19 5.19
C ASN A 21 4.84 8.26 6.30
N ILE A 22 3.98 7.91 7.27
CA ILE A 22 4.29 6.99 8.37
C ILE A 22 3.17 5.97 8.45
N VAL A 23 3.52 4.69 8.48
CA VAL A 23 2.59 3.57 8.59
C VAL A 23 2.97 2.74 9.82
N LEU A 24 2.02 2.52 10.72
CA LEU A 24 2.17 1.57 11.82
C LEU A 24 1.62 0.21 11.39
N ALA A 25 2.50 -0.78 11.24
CA ALA A 25 2.17 -2.16 10.94
C ALA A 25 2.23 -2.99 12.24
N ASP A 26 1.12 -3.01 12.96
CA ASP A 26 1.02 -3.75 14.22
C ASP A 26 0.97 -5.27 13.97
N GLU A 27 1.70 -6.04 14.78
CA GLU A 27 1.81 -7.50 14.74
C GLU A 27 2.01 -8.05 13.31
N ILE A 28 3.01 -7.53 12.58
CA ILE A 28 3.22 -7.83 11.15
C ILE A 28 3.26 -9.33 10.86
N ASN A 29 3.79 -10.11 11.82
CA ASN A 29 3.90 -11.56 11.76
C ASN A 29 2.55 -12.30 11.74
N ARG A 30 1.45 -11.66 12.16
CA ARG A 30 0.08 -12.23 12.10
C ARG A 30 -0.60 -12.02 10.75
N THR A 31 -0.03 -11.20 9.87
CA THR A 31 -0.59 -10.99 8.54
C THR A 31 -0.20 -12.14 7.59
N PRO A 32 -1.02 -12.48 6.57
CA PRO A 32 -0.68 -13.50 5.60
C PRO A 32 0.66 -13.24 4.90
N PRO A 33 1.44 -14.26 4.49
CA PRO A 33 2.74 -14.08 3.84
C PRO A 33 2.69 -13.15 2.61
N LYS A 34 1.59 -13.20 1.84
CA LYS A 34 1.38 -12.32 0.68
C LYS A 34 1.27 -10.84 1.08
N THR A 35 0.63 -10.55 2.22
CA THR A 35 0.50 -9.18 2.74
C THR A 35 1.84 -8.66 3.23
N GLN A 36 2.62 -9.49 3.93
CA GLN A 36 3.98 -9.15 4.36
C GLN A 36 4.88 -8.87 3.16
N ALA A 37 4.89 -9.75 2.17
CA ALA A 37 5.69 -9.58 0.95
C ALA A 37 5.32 -8.28 0.22
N ALA A 38 4.03 -7.96 0.07
CA ALA A 38 3.58 -6.73 -0.57
C ALA A 38 4.01 -5.47 0.20
N LEU A 39 4.02 -5.50 1.54
CA LEU A 39 4.50 -4.39 2.35
C LEU A 39 6.03 -4.22 2.20
N LEU A 40 6.79 -5.31 2.24
CA LEU A 40 8.25 -5.28 2.05
C LEU A 40 8.64 -4.78 0.65
N GLU A 41 7.92 -5.21 -0.39
CA GLU A 41 8.09 -4.71 -1.76
C GLU A 41 7.84 -3.20 -1.83
N ALA A 42 6.74 -2.71 -1.24
CA ALA A 42 6.42 -1.29 -1.20
C ALA A 42 7.50 -0.47 -0.46
N MET A 43 8.08 -1.03 0.63
CA MET A 43 9.17 -0.40 1.36
C MET A 43 10.45 -0.30 0.52
N GLN A 44 10.81 -1.37 -0.19
CA GLN A 44 12.04 -1.43 -0.98
C GLN A 44 11.95 -0.58 -2.26
N GLU A 45 10.86 -0.73 -3.00
CA GLU A 45 10.68 -0.07 -4.30
C GLU A 45 10.18 1.37 -4.18
N ARG A 46 9.71 1.79 -3.01
CA ARG A 46 9.10 3.12 -2.74
C ARG A 46 7.95 3.47 -3.70
N LYS A 47 7.32 2.46 -4.28
CA LYS A 47 6.19 2.58 -5.22
C LYS A 47 5.28 1.36 -5.06
N VAL A 48 4.03 1.51 -5.47
CA VAL A 48 3.02 0.46 -5.45
C VAL A 48 2.42 0.34 -6.84
N SER A 49 2.32 -0.90 -7.33
CA SER A 49 1.71 -1.21 -8.62
C SER A 49 0.38 -1.93 -8.44
N THR A 50 -0.65 -1.48 -9.14
CA THR A 50 -2.00 -2.04 -9.08
C THR A 50 -2.74 -1.75 -10.38
N ALA A 51 -3.45 -2.75 -10.93
CA ALA A 51 -4.20 -2.62 -12.18
C ALA A 51 -3.40 -1.96 -13.33
N GLY A 52 -2.12 -2.35 -13.49
CA GLY A 52 -1.23 -1.80 -14.52
C GLY A 52 -0.75 -0.37 -14.29
N LYS A 53 -1.11 0.27 -13.18
CA LYS A 53 -0.65 1.61 -12.78
C LYS A 53 0.32 1.52 -11.62
N THR A 54 1.46 2.18 -11.76
CA THR A 54 2.47 2.32 -10.70
C THR A 54 2.40 3.72 -10.11
N MET A 55 2.37 3.81 -8.79
CA MET A 55 2.31 5.07 -8.04
C MET A 55 3.42 5.14 -7.01
N ASN A 56 4.13 6.25 -6.95
CA ASN A 56 5.15 6.48 -5.93
C ASN A 56 4.53 6.65 -4.55
N LEU A 57 5.21 6.13 -3.53
CA LEU A 57 4.91 6.41 -2.14
C LEU A 57 5.39 7.82 -1.78
N PRO A 58 4.77 8.48 -0.79
CA PRO A 58 5.17 9.82 -0.39
C PRO A 58 6.62 9.84 0.15
N HIS A 59 7.32 10.95 -0.02
CA HIS A 59 8.64 11.14 0.56
C HIS A 59 8.54 12.13 1.75
N PRO A 60 9.04 11.78 2.95
CA PRO A 60 9.60 10.48 3.32
C PRO A 60 8.52 9.40 3.53
N PHE A 61 8.90 8.12 3.41
CA PHE A 61 8.05 6.95 3.70
C PHE A 61 8.71 6.07 4.78
N PHE A 62 8.02 5.91 5.92
CA PHE A 62 8.47 5.09 7.03
C PHE A 62 7.41 4.07 7.44
N VAL A 63 7.86 2.87 7.78
CA VAL A 63 7.04 1.83 8.38
C VAL A 63 7.59 1.55 9.77
N LEU A 64 6.75 1.72 10.78
CA LEU A 64 6.98 1.27 12.15
C LEU A 64 6.25 -0.05 12.30
N ALA A 65 6.94 -1.11 12.66
CA ALA A 65 6.33 -2.43 12.81
C ALA A 65 6.57 -2.99 14.21
N THR A 66 5.57 -3.69 14.73
CA THR A 66 5.67 -4.50 15.97
C THR A 66 5.54 -5.98 15.61
N GLN A 67 5.89 -6.84 16.57
CA GLN A 67 5.77 -8.29 16.46
C GLN A 67 4.85 -8.83 17.53
#